data_AF-A0A151EQ84-F1
#
_entry.id   AF-A0A151EQ84-F1
#
_cell.length_a   1.000
_cell.length_b   1.000
_cell.length_c   1.000
_cell.angle_alpha   90.00
_cell.angle_beta   90.00
_cell.angle_gamma   90.00
#
_symmetry.space_group_name_H-M   'P 1'
#
loop_
_entity.id
_entity.type
_entity.pdbx_description
1 polymer ?
#
loop_
_entity_poly.entity_id
_entity_poly.type
_entity_poly.pdbx_seq_one_letter_code
_entity_poly.pdbx_strand_id
1 'polypeptide(L)'
;MEKKYMERLVGRYCKIVTKEPGDDRASVVIGTLEDVDYKDGFILIDSEQGLGCLRISTIIAIKPAQKHKKHNERKLITEDNKAMVGIGTLIVFIAMVLIAAVAASVLINTSETLQSRAKTVGTATIREVSAGIAIEQVTGYTNAQKSLIEYLAIQVRPRAGSKDIDLSLCTLSVLHNNLSILKLNESLVQNVNLDNKSVFHTPITSGSPYTIVGNTSQLYFGVIAVHDPDGSITTTHGMNSGDRALIIINLSAVLDTGGLEPRKEISGTLAPEIGIKAEYDVTAPSVFTMRIVKLD
;
A
#
# COMPACT_ATOMS: atom_id res chain seq x y z
N MET A 1 -35.31 12.01 72.59
CA MET A 1 -35.81 10.63 72.40
C MET A 1 -34.75 9.68 72.92
N GLU A 2 -35.08 8.91 73.94
CA GLU A 2 -34.13 8.06 74.67
C GLU A 2 -33.45 7.05 73.72
N LYS A 3 -32.11 6.97 73.75
CA LYS A 3 -31.32 5.99 72.98
C LYS A 3 -31.84 4.55 73.14
N LYS A 4 -32.50 4.24 74.26
CA LYS A 4 -33.14 2.94 74.51
C LYS A 4 -34.35 2.61 73.62
N TYR A 5 -35.00 3.57 72.97
CA TYR A 5 -36.22 3.30 72.18
C TYR A 5 -35.89 2.68 70.82
N MET A 6 -34.83 3.14 70.15
CA MET A 6 -34.43 2.63 68.84
C MET A 6 -33.81 1.24 68.90
N GLU A 7 -33.11 0.90 69.99
CA GLU A 7 -32.59 -0.47 70.22
C GLU A 7 -33.71 -1.53 70.24
N ARG A 8 -34.92 -1.17 70.70
CA ARG A 8 -36.08 -2.09 70.70
C ARG A 8 -36.67 -2.33 69.31
N LEU A 9 -36.32 -1.50 68.34
CA LEU A 9 -36.79 -1.60 66.96
C LEU A 9 -35.84 -2.40 66.08
N VAL A 10 -34.65 -2.76 66.58
CA VAL A 10 -33.69 -3.64 65.90
C VAL A 10 -34.35 -5.00 65.65
N GLY A 11 -34.20 -5.51 64.42
CA GLY A 11 -34.84 -6.73 63.92
C GLY A 11 -36.29 -6.55 63.47
N ARG A 12 -36.89 -5.36 63.56
CA ARG A 12 -38.28 -5.12 63.12
C ARG A 12 -38.35 -4.36 61.80
N TYR A 13 -39.35 -4.71 61.00
CA TYR A 13 -39.72 -3.94 59.80
C TYR A 13 -40.29 -2.59 60.22
N CYS A 14 -39.65 -1.51 59.78
CA CYS A 14 -39.94 -0.15 60.19
C CYS A 14 -40.19 0.73 58.95
N LYS A 15 -41.09 1.71 59.12
CA LYS A 15 -41.20 2.88 58.24
C LYS A 15 -40.45 4.03 58.90
N ILE A 16 -39.48 4.58 58.18
CA ILE A 16 -38.55 5.59 58.67
C ILE A 16 -38.75 6.83 57.80
N VAL A 17 -39.06 7.96 58.43
CA VAL A 17 -39.21 9.24 57.76
C VAL A 17 -37.93 10.03 57.97
N THR A 18 -37.26 10.36 56.87
CA THR A 18 -36.00 11.11 56.84
C THR A 18 -36.18 12.45 56.14
N LYS A 19 -35.42 13.46 56.56
CA LYS A 19 -35.37 14.77 55.91
C LYS A 19 -33.94 15.29 55.99
N GLU A 20 -33.32 15.49 54.84
CA GLU A 20 -31.95 16.01 54.76
C GLU A 20 -31.91 17.51 55.07
N PRO A 21 -30.83 17.99 55.72
CA PRO A 21 -30.69 19.40 56.02
C PRO A 21 -30.60 20.21 54.72
N GLY A 22 -31.59 21.07 54.48
CA GLY A 22 -31.72 21.89 53.27
C GLY A 22 -32.78 21.41 52.27
N ASP A 23 -33.38 20.24 52.50
CA ASP A 23 -34.51 19.76 51.69
C ASP A 23 -35.85 20.20 52.29
N ASP A 24 -36.82 20.54 51.45
CA ASP A 24 -38.16 20.95 51.90
C ASP A 24 -39.07 19.74 52.13
N ARG A 25 -38.77 18.59 51.50
CA ARG A 25 -39.58 17.37 51.55
C ARG A 25 -38.97 16.29 52.43
N ALA A 26 -39.83 15.50 53.06
CA ALA A 26 -39.42 14.32 53.80
C ALA A 26 -39.57 13.06 52.93
N SER A 27 -38.57 12.19 52.97
CA SER A 27 -38.52 10.92 52.26
C SER A 27 -38.82 9.75 53.21
N VAL A 28 -39.59 8.77 52.74
CA VAL A 28 -39.94 7.58 53.53
C VAL A 28 -39.13 6.39 53.06
N VAL A 29 -38.31 5.84 53.95
CA VAL A 29 -37.56 4.60 53.75
C VAL A 29 -38.27 3.49 54.51
N ILE A 30 -38.41 2.32 53.89
CA ILE A 30 -39.04 1.16 54.51
C ILE A 30 -38.08 -0.02 54.45
N GLY A 31 -37.85 -0.67 55.57
CA GLY A 31 -36.94 -1.80 55.68
C GLY A 31 -36.87 -2.36 57.08
N THR A 32 -36.14 -3.45 57.25
CA THR A 32 -35.85 -4.02 58.57
C THR A 32 -34.68 -3.26 59.17
N LEU A 33 -34.83 -2.74 60.39
CA LEU A 33 -33.71 -2.11 61.10
C LEU A 33 -32.75 -3.20 61.55
N GLU A 34 -31.55 -3.27 61.00
CA GLU A 34 -30.57 -4.32 61.34
C GLU A 34 -29.71 -3.95 62.54
N ASP A 35 -29.24 -2.71 62.59
CA ASP A 35 -28.37 -2.25 63.67
C ASP A 35 -28.45 -0.73 63.84
N VAL A 36 -28.04 -0.24 65.00
CA VAL A 36 -27.99 1.18 65.37
C VAL A 36 -26.65 1.52 65.99
N ASP A 37 -25.82 2.27 65.25
CA ASP A 37 -24.55 2.78 65.77
C ASP A 37 -24.70 4.21 66.28
N TYR A 38 -24.69 4.37 67.61
CA TYR A 38 -24.76 5.68 68.27
C TYR A 38 -23.43 6.43 68.33
N LYS A 39 -22.29 5.75 68.13
CA LYS A 39 -20.96 6.39 68.15
C LYS A 39 -20.74 7.13 66.84
N ASP A 40 -21.03 6.46 65.73
CA ASP A 40 -20.85 7.01 64.38
C ASP A 40 -22.12 7.66 63.82
N GLY A 41 -23.26 7.51 64.51
CA GLY A 41 -24.46 8.30 64.28
C GLY A 41 -25.30 7.84 63.09
N PHE A 42 -25.31 6.55 62.76
CA PHE A 42 -26.10 5.97 61.67
C PHE A 42 -26.85 4.69 62.09
N ILE A 43 -27.86 4.33 61.31
CA ILE A 43 -28.59 3.07 61.40
C ILE A 43 -28.44 2.26 60.13
N LEU A 44 -28.44 0.94 60.25
CA LEU A 44 -28.44 0.01 59.14
C LEU A 44 -29.86 -0.49 58.90
N ILE A 45 -30.29 -0.45 57.64
CA ILE A 45 -31.64 -0.83 57.21
C ILE A 45 -31.54 -1.75 56.01
N ASP A 46 -32.09 -2.94 56.13
CA ASP A 46 -32.26 -3.87 55.02
C ASP A 46 -33.59 -3.58 54.30
N SER A 47 -33.51 -3.11 53.06
CA SER A 47 -34.66 -2.79 52.20
C SER A 47 -34.70 -3.70 50.96
N GLU A 48 -35.74 -3.59 50.12
CA GLU A 48 -35.84 -4.37 48.87
C GLU A 48 -34.68 -4.09 47.90
N GLN A 49 -33.99 -2.95 48.04
CA GLN A 49 -32.84 -2.55 47.24
C GLN A 49 -31.49 -2.99 47.83
N GLY A 50 -31.48 -3.58 49.03
CA GLY A 50 -30.27 -3.98 49.76
C GLY A 50 -30.08 -3.25 51.09
N LEU A 51 -28.90 -3.48 51.71
CA LEU A 51 -28.52 -2.89 52.99
C LEU A 51 -28.09 -1.42 52.81
N GLY A 52 -28.85 -0.50 53.38
CA GLY A 52 -28.56 0.94 53.37
C GLY A 52 -28.22 1.45 54.77
N CYS A 53 -27.45 2.54 54.83
CA CYS A 53 -27.21 3.28 56.06
C CYS A 53 -27.96 4.62 56.02
N LEU A 54 -28.60 5.00 57.13
CA LEU A 54 -29.22 6.32 57.29
C LEU A 54 -28.62 7.02 58.50
N ARG A 55 -28.27 8.29 58.37
CA ARG A 55 -27.76 9.07 59.50
C ARG A 55 -28.89 9.38 60.48
N ILE A 56 -28.64 9.18 61.78
CA ILE A 56 -29.62 9.35 62.86
C ILE A 56 -30.14 10.79 62.93
N SER A 57 -29.29 11.79 62.65
CA SER A 57 -29.67 13.20 62.64
C SER A 57 -30.74 13.55 61.60
N THR A 58 -30.85 12.73 60.56
CA THR A 58 -31.73 12.95 59.41
C THR A 58 -33.11 12.33 59.64
N ILE A 59 -33.29 11.54 60.70
CA ILE A 59 -34.53 10.82 61.00
C ILE A 59 -35.47 11.73 61.79
N ILE A 60 -36.62 12.03 61.19
CA ILE A 60 -37.70 12.76 61.88
C ILE A 60 -38.52 11.81 62.75
N ALA A 61 -38.88 10.64 62.21
CA ALA A 61 -39.74 9.68 62.88
C ALA A 61 -39.45 8.24 62.43
N ILE A 62 -39.57 7.30 63.37
CA ILE A 62 -39.47 5.86 63.10
C ILE A 62 -40.62 5.12 63.78
N LYS A 63 -41.30 4.24 63.03
CA LYS A 63 -42.40 3.41 63.56
C LYS A 63 -42.34 1.99 63.00
N PRO A 64 -42.59 0.94 63.82
CA PRO A 64 -42.74 -0.42 63.31
C PRO A 64 -43.99 -0.54 62.42
N ALA A 65 -43.85 -1.28 61.32
CA ALA A 65 -44.92 -1.56 60.37
C ALA A 65 -45.01 -3.05 60.06
N GLN A 66 -46.19 -3.55 59.69
CA GLN A 66 -46.34 -4.93 59.22
C GLN A 66 -45.87 -5.04 57.76
N LYS A 67 -45.07 -6.07 57.47
CA LYS A 67 -44.62 -6.39 56.11
C LYS A 67 -45.81 -6.93 55.32
N HIS A 68 -46.37 -6.17 54.38
CA HIS A 68 -47.37 -6.69 53.44
C HIS A 68 -46.68 -7.75 52.56
N LYS A 69 -47.12 -9.01 52.65
CA LYS A 69 -46.72 -10.05 51.69
C LYS A 69 -47.26 -9.65 50.32
N LYS A 70 -46.40 -9.17 49.41
CA LYS A 70 -46.72 -9.09 47.99
C LYS A 70 -47.09 -10.50 47.53
N HIS A 71 -48.32 -10.69 47.04
CA HIS A 71 -48.72 -11.90 46.34
C HIS A 71 -47.88 -11.98 45.05
N ASN A 72 -46.78 -12.73 45.10
CA ASN A 72 -46.02 -13.09 43.90
C ASN A 72 -46.87 -14.13 43.16
N GLU A 73 -47.66 -13.69 42.20
CA GLU A 73 -48.21 -14.57 41.17
C GLU A 73 -47.05 -15.10 40.34
N ARG A 74 -46.45 -16.22 40.77
CA ARG A 74 -45.63 -17.03 39.89
C ARG A 74 -46.58 -17.64 38.86
N LYS A 75 -46.72 -17.00 37.70
CA LYS A 75 -47.30 -17.63 36.50
C LYS A 75 -46.54 -18.94 36.26
N LEU A 76 -47.17 -20.06 36.59
CA LEU A 76 -46.68 -21.39 36.22
C LEU A 76 -46.74 -21.49 34.70
N ILE A 77 -45.57 -21.47 34.07
CA ILE A 77 -45.44 -21.70 32.63
C ILE A 77 -45.80 -23.17 32.41
N THR A 78 -46.98 -23.42 31.83
CA THR A 78 -47.45 -24.76 31.42
C THR A 78 -46.42 -25.43 30.50
N GLU A 79 -46.30 -26.75 30.55
CA GLU A 79 -45.27 -27.48 29.79
C GLU A 79 -45.38 -27.25 28.27
N ASP A 80 -46.59 -27.07 27.74
CA ASP A 80 -46.83 -26.72 26.33
C ASP A 80 -46.20 -25.37 25.93
N ASN A 81 -46.19 -24.40 26.84
CA ASN A 81 -45.53 -23.12 26.59
C ASN A 81 -44.00 -23.27 26.56
N LYS A 82 -43.42 -24.25 27.28
CA LYS A 82 -41.98 -24.54 27.21
C LYS A 82 -41.61 -25.22 25.89
N ALA A 83 -42.44 -26.15 25.41
CA ALA A 83 -42.25 -26.80 24.11
C ALA A 83 -42.35 -25.78 22.94
N MET A 84 -43.34 -24.88 23.00
CA MET A 84 -43.51 -23.80 22.02
C MET A 84 -42.32 -22.82 22.02
N VAL A 85 -41.79 -22.45 23.20
CA VAL A 85 -40.58 -21.64 23.31
C VAL A 85 -39.37 -22.35 22.70
N GLY A 86 -39.23 -23.67 22.90
CA GLY A 86 -38.17 -24.48 22.30
C GLY A 86 -38.19 -24.45 20.76
N ILE A 87 -39.37 -24.59 20.15
CA ILE A 87 -39.52 -24.49 18.69
C ILE A 87 -39.12 -23.09 18.20
N GLY A 88 -39.53 -22.03 18.91
CA GLY A 88 -39.11 -20.66 18.60
C GLY A 88 -37.59 -20.48 18.65
N THR A 89 -36.91 -21.07 19.64
CA THR A 89 -35.44 -21.00 19.72
C THR A 89 -34.75 -21.73 18.57
N LEU A 90 -35.27 -22.87 18.10
CA LEU A 90 -34.71 -23.58 16.95
C LEU A 90 -34.85 -22.79 15.64
N ILE A 91 -35.98 -22.10 15.44
CA ILE A 91 -36.19 -21.26 14.25
C ILE A 91 -35.19 -20.10 14.22
N VAL A 92 -35.03 -19.39 15.35
CA VAL A 92 -34.05 -18.30 15.46
C VAL A 92 -32.62 -18.81 15.28
N PHE A 93 -32.32 -20.00 15.83
CA PHE A 93 -31.01 -20.61 15.67
C PHE A 93 -30.67 -20.88 14.20
N ILE A 94 -31.57 -21.50 13.45
CA ILE A 94 -31.38 -21.76 12.01
C ILE A 94 -31.24 -20.43 11.26
N ALA A 95 -32.09 -19.45 11.54
CA ALA A 95 -32.03 -18.13 10.90
C ALA A 95 -30.69 -17.43 11.16
N MET A 96 -30.19 -17.44 12.39
CA MET A 96 -28.90 -16.84 12.76
C MET A 96 -27.73 -17.52 12.05
N VAL A 97 -27.75 -18.84 11.93
CA VAL A 97 -26.72 -19.60 11.19
C VAL A 97 -26.72 -19.23 9.70
N LEU A 98 -27.89 -19.08 9.08
CA LEU A 98 -27.99 -18.68 7.67
C LEU A 98 -27.48 -17.25 7.44
N ILE A 99 -27.86 -16.30 8.31
CA ILE A 99 -27.37 -14.91 8.22
C ILE A 99 -25.86 -14.86 8.42
N ALA A 100 -25.33 -15.61 9.41
CA ALA A 100 -23.90 -15.69 9.65
C ALA A 100 -23.15 -16.25 8.44
N ALA A 101 -23.69 -17.27 7.76
CA ALA A 101 -23.09 -17.83 6.55
C ALA A 101 -23.00 -16.82 5.40
N VAL A 102 -24.06 -16.05 5.16
CA VAL A 102 -24.06 -15.00 4.12
C VAL A 102 -23.07 -13.88 4.47
N ALA A 103 -23.07 -13.42 5.72
CA ALA A 103 -22.14 -12.40 6.18
C ALA A 103 -20.67 -12.86 6.08
N ALA A 104 -20.38 -14.10 6.46
CA ALA A 104 -19.05 -14.69 6.33
C ALA A 104 -18.60 -14.80 4.87
N SER A 105 -19.49 -15.22 3.97
CA SER A 105 -19.20 -15.30 2.52
C SER A 105 -18.80 -13.94 1.94
N VAL A 106 -19.55 -12.89 2.26
CA VAL A 106 -19.24 -11.52 1.81
C VAL A 106 -17.91 -11.02 2.38
N LEU A 107 -17.64 -11.30 3.65
CA LEU A 107 -16.39 -10.91 4.32
C LEU A 107 -15.18 -11.61 3.68
N ILE A 108 -15.28 -12.90 3.40
CA ILE A 108 -14.23 -13.69 2.74
C ILE A 108 -13.97 -13.16 1.33
N ASN A 109 -15.00 -12.99 0.51
CA ASN A 109 -14.85 -12.49 -0.86
C ASN A 109 -14.22 -11.08 -0.90
N THR A 110 -14.63 -10.21 0.03
CA THR A 110 -14.03 -8.88 0.16
C THR A 110 -12.55 -9.00 0.55
N SER A 111 -12.21 -9.88 1.49
CA SER A 111 -10.83 -10.12 1.91
C SER A 111 -9.96 -10.68 0.78
N GLU A 112 -10.47 -11.61 -0.02
CA GLU A 112 -9.75 -12.19 -1.17
C GLU A 112 -9.45 -11.15 -2.25
N THR A 113 -10.44 -10.33 -2.61
CA THR A 113 -10.23 -9.26 -3.60
C THR A 113 -9.20 -8.24 -3.12
N LEU A 114 -9.25 -7.87 -1.83
CA LEU A 114 -8.26 -6.99 -1.22
C LEU A 114 -6.86 -7.62 -1.20
N GLN A 115 -6.74 -8.89 -0.85
CA GLN A 115 -5.45 -9.60 -0.84
C GLN A 115 -4.86 -9.73 -2.25
N SER A 116 -5.69 -10.07 -3.25
CA SER A 116 -5.26 -10.15 -4.65
C SER A 116 -4.77 -8.79 -5.16
N ARG A 117 -5.51 -7.72 -4.89
CA ARG A 117 -5.09 -6.34 -5.23
C ARG A 117 -3.82 -5.94 -4.49
N ALA A 118 -3.72 -6.21 -3.20
CA ALA A 118 -2.55 -5.91 -2.39
C ALA A 118 -1.30 -6.64 -2.93
N LYS A 119 -1.44 -7.90 -3.35
CA LYS A 119 -0.35 -8.65 -3.99
C LYS A 119 0.06 -8.05 -5.33
N THR A 120 -0.90 -7.74 -6.20
CA THR A 120 -0.61 -7.13 -7.51
C THR A 120 0.07 -5.77 -7.35
N VAL A 121 -0.43 -4.89 -6.48
CA VAL A 121 0.19 -3.59 -6.20
C VAL A 121 1.56 -3.76 -5.54
N GLY A 122 1.71 -4.69 -4.59
CA GLY A 122 2.99 -5.00 -3.98
C GLY A 122 4.03 -5.46 -5.01
N THR A 123 3.67 -6.37 -5.90
CA THR A 123 4.58 -6.81 -6.96
C THR A 123 4.86 -5.74 -8.01
N ALA A 124 3.88 -4.92 -8.38
CA ALA A 124 4.07 -3.81 -9.31
C ALA A 124 4.98 -2.72 -8.73
N THR A 125 4.79 -2.36 -7.45
CA THR A 125 5.64 -1.38 -6.75
C THR A 125 7.06 -1.89 -6.56
N ILE A 126 7.25 -3.16 -6.21
CA ILE A 126 8.58 -3.78 -6.16
C ILE A 126 9.25 -3.71 -7.54
N ARG A 127 8.51 -4.05 -8.61
CA ARG A 127 9.05 -3.94 -9.98
C ARG A 127 9.40 -2.50 -10.34
N GLU A 128 8.57 -1.53 -9.99
CA GLU A 128 8.82 -0.12 -10.31
C GLU A 128 10.08 0.43 -9.61
N VAL A 129 10.38 -0.02 -8.39
CA VAL A 129 11.58 0.46 -7.67
C VAL A 129 12.84 -0.37 -7.96
N SER A 130 12.68 -1.66 -8.30
CA SER A 130 13.81 -2.56 -8.55
C SER A 130 14.22 -2.64 -10.01
N ALA A 131 13.28 -2.43 -10.93
CA ALA A 131 13.57 -2.40 -12.35
C ALA A 131 14.25 -1.08 -12.73
N GLY A 132 15.14 -1.16 -13.69
CA GLY A 132 15.79 0.02 -14.24
C GLY A 132 16.93 -0.36 -15.15
N ILE A 133 17.24 0.57 -16.04
CA ILE A 133 18.37 0.47 -16.95
C ILE A 133 19.50 1.37 -16.44
N ALA A 134 20.73 0.99 -16.70
CA ALA A 134 21.91 1.78 -16.40
C ALA A 134 22.76 1.92 -17.66
N ILE A 135 23.29 3.13 -17.87
CA ILE A 135 24.23 3.44 -18.95
C ILE A 135 25.64 3.20 -18.40
N GLU A 136 26.43 2.38 -19.09
CA GLU A 136 27.83 2.09 -18.68
C GLU A 136 28.84 2.99 -19.39
N GLN A 137 28.61 3.27 -20.67
CA GLN A 137 29.57 3.99 -21.50
C GLN A 137 28.87 4.70 -22.64
N VAL A 138 29.35 5.89 -22.99
CA VAL A 138 28.90 6.63 -24.18
C VAL A 138 30.05 6.86 -25.13
N THR A 139 29.87 6.44 -26.39
CA THR A 139 30.90 6.53 -27.43
C THR A 139 30.34 7.23 -28.67
N GLY A 140 31.05 8.23 -29.17
CA GLY A 140 30.73 8.93 -30.41
C GLY A 140 31.49 8.37 -31.61
N TYR A 141 30.87 8.40 -32.78
CA TYR A 141 31.50 8.13 -34.07
C TYR A 141 31.43 9.35 -34.99
N THR A 142 32.59 9.76 -35.50
CA THR A 142 32.73 10.98 -36.30
C THR A 142 32.60 10.74 -37.80
N ASN A 143 32.32 11.82 -38.51
CA ASN A 143 32.50 11.90 -39.97
C ASN A 143 33.93 11.50 -40.37
N ALA A 144 34.12 11.11 -41.62
CA ALA A 144 35.43 10.95 -42.27
C ALA A 144 36.36 12.18 -42.10
N GLN A 145 35.81 13.39 -42.10
CA GLN A 145 36.55 14.65 -41.90
C GLN A 145 36.87 14.97 -40.43
N LYS A 146 36.38 14.18 -39.46
CA LYS A 146 36.60 14.37 -38.02
C LYS A 146 36.22 15.76 -37.50
N SER A 147 35.21 16.38 -38.10
CA SER A 147 34.70 17.71 -37.73
C SER A 147 33.53 17.63 -36.76
N LEU A 148 32.65 16.64 -36.93
CA LEU A 148 31.43 16.44 -36.14
C LEU A 148 31.28 14.96 -35.75
N ILE A 149 30.57 14.72 -34.64
CA ILE A 149 30.09 13.38 -34.24
C ILE A 149 28.73 13.15 -34.91
N GLU A 150 28.66 12.17 -35.80
CA GLU A 150 27.46 11.83 -36.58
C GLU A 150 26.58 10.79 -35.88
N TYR A 151 27.21 9.89 -35.11
CA TYR A 151 26.50 8.81 -34.44
C TYR A 151 26.93 8.67 -32.99
N LEU A 152 25.97 8.30 -32.15
CA LEU A 152 26.18 8.03 -30.74
C LEU A 152 25.88 6.55 -30.47
N ALA A 153 26.75 5.92 -29.71
CA ALA A 153 26.63 4.56 -29.23
C ALA A 153 26.58 4.58 -27.70
N ILE A 154 25.43 4.24 -27.13
CA ILE A 154 25.21 4.21 -25.69
C ILE A 154 25.18 2.75 -25.25
N GLN A 155 26.16 2.34 -24.44
CA GLN A 155 26.17 1.00 -23.84
C GLN A 155 25.24 0.97 -22.62
N VAL A 156 24.31 0.03 -22.63
CA VAL A 156 23.28 -0.12 -21.62
C VAL A 156 23.26 -1.54 -21.05
N ARG A 157 22.86 -1.62 -19.79
CA ARG A 157 22.62 -2.88 -19.07
C ARG A 157 21.43 -2.71 -18.14
N PRO A 158 20.72 -3.80 -17.78
CA PRO A 158 19.77 -3.71 -16.70
C PRO A 158 20.50 -3.60 -15.35
N ARG A 159 19.84 -2.94 -14.40
CA ARG A 159 20.30 -2.88 -13.02
C ARG A 159 20.18 -4.24 -12.36
N ALA A 160 21.05 -4.49 -11.37
CA ALA A 160 20.97 -5.73 -10.59
C ALA A 160 19.63 -5.82 -9.86
N GLY A 161 18.96 -6.97 -9.94
CA GLY A 161 17.61 -7.15 -9.38
C GLY A 161 16.48 -6.56 -10.23
N SER A 162 16.80 -6.03 -11.42
CA SER A 162 15.78 -5.72 -12.42
C SER A 162 15.15 -7.02 -12.93
N LYS A 163 13.85 -6.97 -13.16
CA LYS A 163 13.20 -7.93 -14.04
C LYS A 163 13.57 -7.59 -15.49
N ASP A 164 13.33 -8.52 -16.40
CA ASP A 164 13.51 -8.33 -17.84
C ASP A 164 12.85 -7.03 -18.31
N ILE A 165 13.61 -6.22 -19.04
CA ILE A 165 13.17 -4.93 -19.58
C ILE A 165 12.96 -5.10 -21.07
N ASP A 166 11.79 -4.72 -21.56
CA ASP A 166 11.50 -4.72 -23.00
C ASP A 166 12.04 -3.43 -23.64
N LEU A 167 12.95 -3.58 -24.60
CA LEU A 167 13.55 -2.48 -25.33
C LEU A 167 12.60 -1.87 -26.38
N SER A 168 11.59 -2.60 -26.82
CA SER A 168 10.61 -2.11 -27.81
C SER A 168 9.73 -0.98 -27.25
N LEU A 169 9.46 -1.04 -25.94
CA LEU A 169 8.69 -0.06 -25.20
C LEU A 169 9.57 1.05 -24.59
N CYS A 170 10.89 0.90 -24.66
CA CYS A 170 11.81 1.93 -24.20
C CYS A 170 11.76 3.17 -25.11
N THR A 171 11.78 4.33 -24.48
CA THR A 171 11.89 5.62 -25.18
C THR A 171 13.20 6.29 -24.81
N LEU A 172 13.88 6.80 -25.83
CA LEU A 172 15.12 7.55 -25.66
C LEU A 172 14.86 9.00 -25.97
N SER A 173 15.16 9.88 -25.02
CA SER A 173 15.17 11.33 -25.23
C SER A 173 16.60 11.80 -25.49
N VAL A 174 16.72 12.72 -26.43
CA VAL A 174 17.95 13.45 -26.75
C VAL A 174 17.62 14.93 -26.64
N LEU A 175 18.38 15.63 -25.80
CA LEU A 175 18.26 17.04 -25.51
C LEU A 175 19.55 17.76 -25.92
N HIS A 176 19.39 18.74 -26.80
CA HIS A 176 20.46 19.67 -27.17
C HIS A 176 19.88 21.08 -27.31
N ASN A 177 19.43 21.45 -28.51
CA ASN A 177 18.68 22.69 -28.77
C ASN A 177 17.17 22.45 -28.92
N ASN A 178 16.80 21.23 -29.30
CA ASN A 178 15.44 20.71 -29.33
C ASN A 178 15.36 19.45 -28.46
N LEU A 179 14.14 19.03 -28.12
CA LEU A 179 13.87 17.77 -27.46
C LEU A 179 13.36 16.77 -28.50
N SER A 180 14.15 15.73 -28.78
CA SER A 180 13.78 14.65 -29.69
C SER A 180 13.56 13.36 -28.90
N ILE A 181 12.47 12.65 -29.20
CA ILE A 181 12.15 11.36 -28.58
C ILE A 181 12.22 10.28 -29.67
N LEU A 182 13.07 9.29 -29.45
CA LEU A 182 13.32 8.17 -30.34
C LEU A 182 12.70 6.89 -29.78
N LYS A 183 12.22 6.05 -30.68
CA LYS A 183 11.68 4.71 -30.40
C LYS A 183 12.56 3.63 -31.00
N LEU A 184 12.45 2.40 -30.51
CA LEU A 184 13.14 1.28 -31.14
C LEU A 184 12.59 1.04 -32.55
N ASN A 185 13.47 0.78 -33.51
CA ASN A 185 13.10 0.09 -34.74
C ASN A 185 13.50 -1.39 -34.63
N GLU A 186 12.51 -2.27 -34.53
CA GLU A 186 12.70 -3.72 -34.36
C GLU A 186 13.49 -4.36 -35.51
N SER A 187 13.47 -3.77 -36.70
CA SER A 187 14.28 -4.26 -37.83
C SER A 187 15.78 -3.94 -37.69
N LEU A 188 16.17 -3.11 -36.73
CA LEU A 188 17.54 -2.65 -36.49
C LEU A 188 18.15 -3.29 -35.23
N VAL A 189 17.73 -4.50 -34.87
CA VAL A 189 18.24 -5.26 -33.73
C VAL A 189 19.09 -6.42 -34.21
N GLN A 190 20.37 -6.44 -33.88
CA GLN A 190 21.30 -7.50 -34.29
C GLN A 190 22.33 -7.82 -33.21
N ASN A 191 22.97 -8.97 -33.33
CA ASN A 191 24.13 -9.33 -32.50
C ASN A 191 25.40 -8.60 -32.94
N VAL A 192 26.30 -8.39 -31.99
CA VAL A 192 27.64 -7.85 -32.23
C VAL A 192 28.45 -8.77 -33.14
N ASN A 193 29.37 -8.19 -33.90
CA ASN A 193 30.28 -8.90 -34.81
C ASN A 193 29.59 -9.73 -35.90
N LEU A 194 28.34 -9.40 -36.27
CA LEU A 194 27.72 -9.97 -37.47
C LEU A 194 28.65 -9.74 -38.68
N ASP A 195 28.93 -10.80 -39.43
CA ASP A 195 29.88 -10.82 -40.55
C ASP A 195 31.33 -10.38 -40.19
N ASN A 196 31.77 -10.52 -38.93
CA ASN A 196 33.08 -10.07 -38.43
C ASN A 196 33.34 -8.56 -38.64
N LYS A 197 32.28 -7.75 -38.71
CA LYS A 197 32.38 -6.29 -38.86
C LYS A 197 32.40 -5.59 -37.50
N SER A 198 33.03 -4.42 -37.47
CA SER A 198 33.01 -3.52 -36.31
C SER A 198 31.58 -3.03 -36.00
N VAL A 199 31.32 -2.66 -34.76
CA VAL A 199 30.02 -2.19 -34.23
C VAL A 199 29.36 -1.10 -35.09
N PHE A 200 30.14 -0.11 -35.56
CA PHE A 200 29.60 0.97 -36.41
C PHE A 200 29.36 0.55 -37.87
N HIS A 201 29.75 -0.66 -38.24
CA HIS A 201 29.56 -1.25 -39.56
C HIS A 201 28.73 -2.54 -39.50
N THR A 202 28.02 -2.78 -38.39
CA THR A 202 27.15 -3.94 -38.24
C THR A 202 25.99 -3.85 -39.25
N PRO A 203 25.84 -4.86 -40.12
CA PRO A 203 24.78 -4.88 -41.11
C PRO A 203 23.43 -5.19 -40.46
N ILE A 204 22.34 -4.71 -41.04
CA ILE A 204 20.96 -4.98 -40.55
C ILE A 204 20.57 -6.46 -40.67
N THR A 205 21.26 -7.21 -41.52
CA THR A 205 21.10 -8.64 -41.74
C THR A 205 22.41 -9.15 -42.34
N SER A 206 22.80 -10.39 -42.04
CA SER A 206 24.03 -10.98 -42.61
C SER A 206 24.04 -10.88 -44.14
N GLY A 207 25.13 -10.37 -44.70
CA GLY A 207 25.31 -10.14 -46.13
C GLY A 207 24.67 -8.87 -46.70
N SER A 208 23.94 -8.09 -45.89
CA SER A 208 23.35 -6.82 -46.34
C SER A 208 24.41 -5.71 -46.46
N PRO A 209 24.33 -4.84 -47.50
CA PRO A 209 25.16 -3.64 -47.57
C PRO A 209 24.70 -2.53 -46.61
N TYR A 210 23.48 -2.63 -46.07
CA TYR A 210 22.90 -1.63 -45.19
C TYR A 210 23.33 -1.87 -43.74
N THR A 211 23.84 -0.84 -43.08
CA THR A 211 24.24 -0.88 -41.66
C THR A 211 23.14 -0.35 -40.76
N ILE A 212 23.12 -0.80 -39.50
CA ILE A 212 22.19 -0.28 -38.47
C ILE A 212 22.33 1.23 -38.36
N VAL A 213 23.58 1.68 -38.30
CA VAL A 213 23.97 3.08 -38.22
C VAL A 213 23.41 3.89 -39.39
N GLY A 214 23.48 3.37 -40.62
CA GLY A 214 23.00 4.04 -41.83
C GLY A 214 21.48 4.05 -42.01
N ASN A 215 20.74 3.18 -41.31
CA ASN A 215 19.28 3.08 -41.41
C ASN A 215 18.53 3.62 -40.18
N THR A 216 19.29 4.22 -39.24
CA THR A 216 18.75 4.92 -38.07
C THR A 216 18.28 6.33 -38.50
N SER A 217 17.11 6.75 -38.04
CA SER A 217 16.42 7.99 -38.47
C SER A 217 16.21 8.95 -37.29
N GLN A 218 15.62 10.13 -37.53
CA GLN A 218 15.31 11.14 -36.50
C GLN A 218 14.40 10.62 -35.38
N LEU A 219 13.53 9.64 -35.70
CA LEU A 219 12.51 9.12 -34.78
C LEU A 219 12.85 7.73 -34.21
N TYR A 220 13.89 7.08 -34.72
CA TYR A 220 14.17 5.68 -34.41
C TYR A 220 15.62 5.47 -34.01
N PHE A 221 15.87 4.65 -33.00
CA PHE A 221 17.19 4.15 -32.63
C PHE A 221 17.33 2.66 -32.97
N GLY A 222 18.57 2.22 -33.21
CA GLY A 222 18.92 0.81 -33.41
C GLY A 222 19.56 0.20 -32.17
N VAL A 223 19.57 -1.14 -32.07
CA VAL A 223 20.16 -1.87 -30.94
C VAL A 223 21.12 -2.94 -31.43
N ILE A 224 22.28 -3.00 -30.81
CA ILE A 224 23.28 -4.04 -31.04
C ILE A 224 23.48 -4.79 -29.73
N ALA A 225 23.14 -6.08 -29.69
CA ALA A 225 23.38 -6.94 -28.55
C ALA A 225 24.88 -7.27 -28.47
N VAL A 226 25.56 -6.80 -27.42
CA VAL A 226 27.01 -7.01 -27.21
C VAL A 226 27.25 -8.30 -26.44
N HIS A 227 26.43 -8.55 -25.43
CA HIS A 227 26.47 -9.77 -24.63
C HIS A 227 25.04 -10.24 -24.45
N ASP A 228 24.68 -11.30 -25.16
CA ASP A 228 23.35 -11.91 -25.17
C ASP A 228 23.53 -13.44 -25.38
N PRO A 229 23.75 -14.21 -24.30
CA PRO A 229 23.95 -15.66 -24.42
C PRO A 229 22.69 -16.45 -24.79
N ASP A 230 21.50 -15.93 -24.45
CA ASP A 230 20.22 -16.62 -24.65
C ASP A 230 19.44 -16.13 -25.88
N GLY A 231 19.91 -15.08 -26.54
CA GLY A 231 19.30 -14.50 -27.74
C GLY A 231 18.06 -13.65 -27.44
N SER A 232 17.84 -13.27 -26.18
CA SER A 232 16.63 -12.60 -25.72
C SER A 232 16.43 -11.22 -26.38
N ILE A 233 17.51 -10.45 -26.56
CA ILE A 233 17.46 -9.12 -27.16
C ILE A 233 17.10 -9.21 -28.64
N THR A 234 17.65 -10.17 -29.37
CA THR A 234 17.44 -10.28 -30.82
C THR A 234 16.10 -10.89 -31.22
N THR A 235 15.54 -11.76 -30.38
CA THR A 235 14.29 -12.48 -30.70
C THR A 235 13.07 -11.86 -30.07
N THR A 236 13.18 -11.42 -28.81
CA THR A 236 12.06 -10.93 -28.00
C THR A 236 12.20 -9.47 -27.58
N HIS A 237 13.32 -8.82 -27.92
CA HIS A 237 13.66 -7.46 -27.48
C HIS A 237 13.72 -7.27 -25.96
N GLY A 238 13.65 -8.37 -25.20
CA GLY A 238 13.81 -8.38 -23.75
C GLY A 238 15.28 -8.39 -23.38
N MET A 239 15.65 -7.56 -22.42
CA MET A 239 16.98 -7.50 -21.83
C MET A 239 16.95 -8.13 -20.43
N ASN A 240 17.64 -9.25 -20.25
CA ASN A 240 17.69 -10.01 -19.01
C ASN A 240 18.89 -9.58 -18.12
N SER A 241 18.96 -10.13 -16.91
CA SER A 241 20.10 -9.90 -16.00
C SER A 241 21.41 -10.50 -16.52
N GLY A 242 22.31 -9.64 -16.97
CA GLY A 242 23.64 -10.04 -17.46
C GLY A 242 23.87 -9.63 -18.90
N ASP A 243 22.79 -9.24 -19.59
CA ASP A 243 22.87 -8.74 -20.94
C ASP A 243 23.47 -7.34 -21.01
N ARG A 244 24.12 -7.09 -22.14
CA ARG A 244 24.60 -5.76 -22.51
C ARG A 244 24.19 -5.47 -23.94
N ALA A 245 23.56 -4.33 -24.14
CA ALA A 245 23.24 -3.85 -25.46
C ALA A 245 23.87 -2.48 -25.70
N LEU A 246 23.93 -2.12 -26.96
CA LEU A 246 24.45 -0.85 -27.40
C LEU A 246 23.38 -0.19 -28.27
N ILE A 247 22.91 0.96 -27.82
CA ILE A 247 21.90 1.75 -28.51
C ILE A 247 22.61 2.69 -29.47
N ILE A 248 22.27 2.60 -30.75
CA ILE A 248 22.82 3.44 -31.81
C ILE A 248 21.82 4.55 -32.16
N ILE A 249 22.31 5.77 -32.17
CA ILE A 249 21.55 6.98 -32.48
C ILE A 249 22.24 7.72 -33.62
N ASN A 250 21.48 8.18 -34.59
CA ASN A 250 21.95 9.03 -35.68
C ASN A 250 21.80 10.50 -35.30
N LEU A 251 22.87 11.10 -34.78
CA LEU A 251 22.91 12.51 -34.39
C LEU A 251 22.80 13.43 -35.60
N SER A 252 23.29 13.03 -36.78
CA SER A 252 23.14 13.83 -38.00
C SER A 252 21.70 13.99 -38.47
N ALA A 253 20.83 13.03 -38.14
CA ALA A 253 19.40 13.11 -38.44
C ALA A 253 18.59 13.75 -37.29
N VAL A 254 19.06 13.62 -36.04
CA VAL A 254 18.37 14.15 -34.86
C VAL A 254 18.66 15.63 -34.64
N LEU A 255 19.89 16.08 -34.92
CA LEU A 255 20.29 17.48 -34.80
C LEU A 255 20.27 18.19 -36.15
N ASP A 256 19.67 19.38 -36.17
CA ASP A 256 19.63 20.25 -37.35
C ASP A 256 21.02 20.71 -37.82
N THR A 257 22.03 20.63 -36.94
CA THR A 257 23.44 20.94 -37.24
C THR A 257 24.15 19.83 -38.02
N GLY A 258 23.48 18.69 -38.28
CA GLY A 258 24.07 17.55 -38.98
C GLY A 258 25.06 16.74 -38.13
N GLY A 259 25.08 16.96 -36.81
CA GLY A 259 25.92 16.23 -35.85
C GLY A 259 26.30 17.09 -34.64
N LEU A 260 27.00 16.49 -33.67
CA LEU A 260 27.49 17.20 -32.50
C LEU A 260 28.85 17.84 -32.77
N GLU A 261 28.92 19.16 -32.60
CA GLU A 261 30.15 19.95 -32.77
C GLU A 261 31.12 19.78 -31.58
N PRO A 262 32.42 20.06 -31.75
CA PRO A 262 33.37 20.08 -30.64
C PRO A 262 32.94 21.06 -29.54
N ARG A 263 33.17 20.70 -28.26
CA ARG A 263 32.81 21.48 -27.06
C ARG A 263 31.31 21.69 -26.83
N LYS A 264 30.45 20.94 -27.52
CA LYS A 264 29.01 20.97 -27.28
C LYS A 264 28.59 19.82 -26.35
N GLU A 265 27.66 20.12 -25.46
CA GLU A 265 27.04 19.17 -24.55
C GLU A 265 25.82 18.51 -25.20
N ILE A 266 25.57 17.26 -24.89
CA ILE A 266 24.34 16.55 -25.24
C ILE A 266 23.89 15.76 -24.04
N SER A 267 22.63 15.92 -23.69
CA SER A 267 22.02 15.22 -22.57
C SER A 267 20.82 14.42 -23.05
N GLY A 268 20.37 13.49 -22.22
CA GLY A 268 19.20 12.72 -22.55
C GLY A 268 18.89 11.66 -21.51
N THR A 269 17.72 11.07 -21.66
CA THR A 269 17.29 10.00 -20.77
C THR A 269 16.78 8.81 -21.56
N LEU A 270 17.10 7.61 -21.07
CA LEU A 270 16.55 6.36 -21.54
C LEU A 270 15.54 5.86 -20.52
N ALA A 271 14.26 5.91 -20.90
CA ALA A 271 13.15 5.52 -20.05
C ALA A 271 12.61 4.15 -20.48
N PRO A 272 12.70 3.11 -19.63
CA PRO A 272 12.00 1.85 -19.85
C PRO A 272 10.50 1.99 -19.59
N GLU A 273 9.71 0.97 -19.95
CA GLU A 273 8.26 0.92 -19.67
C GLU A 273 7.97 0.99 -18.16
N ILE A 274 8.78 0.28 -17.36
CA ILE A 274 8.67 0.16 -15.91
C ILE A 274 10.06 0.35 -15.32
N GLY A 275 10.13 1.08 -14.22
CA GLY A 275 11.36 1.24 -13.48
C GLY A 275 12.09 2.56 -13.70
N ILE A 276 13.31 2.61 -13.16
CA ILE A 276 14.09 3.85 -13.11
C ILE A 276 14.72 4.13 -14.48
N LYS A 277 14.48 5.34 -14.98
CA LYS A 277 15.15 5.89 -16.18
C LYS A 277 16.65 6.07 -15.96
N ALA A 278 17.44 5.81 -16.99
CA ALA A 278 18.84 6.22 -17.03
C ALA A 278 18.98 7.60 -17.66
N GLU A 279 19.96 8.35 -17.22
CA GLU A 279 20.30 9.67 -17.74
C GLU A 279 21.76 9.65 -18.19
N TYR A 280 22.05 10.33 -19.28
CA TYR A 280 23.41 10.60 -19.74
C TYR A 280 23.54 12.09 -20.02
N ASP A 281 24.68 12.64 -19.66
CA ASP A 281 25.06 14.01 -19.95
C ASP A 281 26.54 14.00 -20.32
N VAL A 282 26.83 14.29 -21.58
CA VAL A 282 28.19 14.17 -22.12
C VAL A 282 28.57 15.40 -22.93
N THR A 283 29.82 15.82 -22.80
CA THR A 283 30.38 16.94 -23.55
C THR A 283 31.39 16.46 -24.56
N ALA A 284 31.24 16.86 -25.82
CA ALA A 284 32.19 16.54 -26.87
C ALA A 284 33.55 17.23 -26.62
N PRO A 285 34.69 16.53 -26.81
CA PRO A 285 36.01 17.15 -26.68
C PRO A 285 36.23 18.25 -27.71
N SER A 286 37.24 19.08 -27.48
CA SER A 286 37.54 20.25 -28.32
C SER A 286 38.10 19.91 -29.71
N VAL A 287 38.65 18.71 -29.90
CA VAL A 287 39.21 18.22 -31.17
C VAL A 287 38.98 16.72 -31.25
N PHE A 288 38.61 16.22 -32.43
CA PHE A 288 38.45 14.78 -32.69
C PHE A 288 39.70 14.21 -33.39
N THR A 289 40.56 13.52 -32.63
CA THR A 289 41.79 12.93 -33.16
C THR A 289 41.53 11.61 -33.90
N MET A 290 40.56 10.83 -33.39
CA MET A 290 40.15 9.51 -33.88
C MET A 290 38.69 9.52 -34.35
N ARG A 291 38.32 8.53 -35.17
CA ARG A 291 36.92 8.38 -35.62
C ARG A 291 35.98 7.91 -34.53
N ILE A 292 36.51 7.18 -33.56
CA ILE A 292 35.77 6.71 -32.39
C ILE A 292 36.28 7.54 -31.22
N VAL A 293 35.36 8.21 -30.54
CA VAL A 293 35.66 9.12 -29.44
C VAL A 293 34.88 8.64 -28.23
N LYS A 294 35.59 8.32 -27.15
CA LYS A 294 34.95 8.02 -25.87
C LYS A 294 34.49 9.34 -25.24
N LEU A 295 33.22 9.43 -24.87
CA LEU A 295 32.61 10.64 -24.31
C LEU A 295 32.41 10.53 -22.79
N ASP A 296 32.24 9.31 -22.28
CA ASP A 296 32.16 8.95 -20.85
C ASP A 296 32.67 7.51 -20.65
#